data_AF-A0A431E686-F1
#
_entry.id   AF-A0A431E686-F1
#
_cell.length_a   1.000
_cell.length_b   1.000
_cell.length_c   1.000
_cell.angle_alpha   90.00
_cell.angle_beta   90.00
_cell.angle_gamma   90.00
#
_symmetry.space_group_name_H-M   'P 1'
#
loop_
_entity.id
_entity.type
_entity.pdbx_description
1 polymer ?
#
loop_
_entity_poly.entity_id
_entity_poly.type
_entity_poly.pdbx_seq_one_letter_code
_entity_poly.pdbx_strand_id
1 'polypeptide(L)'
;IKPFSFHNSKYVFPSDISKSKTMSENTLNQAIKRLGFGDEMVFHGFRTTASTLLYEFKNLHGQDSEVIELCLDHRERNNVKAAYNRSLRLNDRKLLMQWWSDYVDNLKGII
;
A
#
# COMPACT_ATOMS: atom_id res chain seq x y z
N ILE A 1 14.78 -11.10 -5.91
CA ILE A 1 14.80 -9.78 -5.23
C ILE A 1 15.26 -10.02 -3.79
N LYS A 2 16.39 -9.44 -3.36
CA LYS A 2 16.87 -9.57 -1.97
C LYS A 2 16.39 -8.34 -1.17
N PRO A 3 15.87 -8.49 0.07
CA PRO A 3 15.50 -7.34 0.90
C PRO A 3 16.72 -6.45 1.17
N PHE A 4 16.53 -5.13 1.12
CA PHE A 4 17.58 -4.16 1.43
C PHE A 4 18.20 -4.39 2.82
N SER A 5 17.39 -4.85 3.78
CA SER A 5 17.77 -5.17 5.16
C SER A 5 18.33 -6.59 5.38
N PHE A 6 18.34 -7.47 4.37
CA PHE A 6 18.52 -8.92 4.54
C PHE A 6 19.84 -9.31 5.22
N HIS A 7 20.89 -8.50 5.06
CA HIS A 7 22.20 -8.74 5.66
C HIS A 7 22.25 -8.41 7.16
N ASN A 8 21.23 -7.71 7.68
CA ASN A 8 21.25 -7.13 9.03
C ASN A 8 19.99 -7.47 9.85
N SER A 9 18.90 -7.94 9.24
CA SER A 9 17.66 -8.32 9.93
C SER A 9 16.88 -9.37 9.15
N LYS A 10 16.08 -10.18 9.87
CA LYS A 10 15.08 -11.08 9.28
C LYS A 10 13.82 -10.36 8.76
N TYR A 11 13.65 -9.07 9.06
CA TYR A 11 12.48 -8.28 8.67
C TYR A 11 12.80 -7.38 7.48
N VAL A 12 11.82 -7.17 6.59
CA VAL A 12 11.94 -6.24 5.45
C VAL A 12 12.12 -4.80 5.93
N PHE A 13 11.39 -4.41 6.98
CA PHE A 13 11.49 -3.11 7.64
C PHE A 13 11.83 -3.30 9.13
N PRO A 14 13.13 -3.38 9.48
CA PRO A 14 13.56 -3.50 10.87
C PRO A 14 13.34 -2.20 11.64
N SER A 15 13.29 -2.30 12.97
CA SER A 15 13.38 -1.13 13.85
C SER A 15 14.78 -0.52 13.80
N ASP A 16 14.86 0.80 13.84
CA ASP A 16 16.12 1.55 13.96
C ASP A 16 16.86 1.26 15.28
N ILE A 17 16.13 0.89 16.33
CA ILE A 17 16.68 0.64 17.68
C ILE A 17 17.13 -0.82 17.81
N SER A 18 16.37 -1.76 17.24
CA SER A 18 16.70 -3.18 17.30
C SER A 18 16.42 -3.90 16.00
N LYS A 19 17.49 -4.42 15.38
CA LYS A 19 17.43 -5.25 14.18
C LYS A 19 16.69 -6.57 14.39
N SER A 20 16.39 -6.96 15.63
CA SER A 20 15.59 -8.15 15.96
C SER A 20 14.09 -7.88 16.05
N LYS A 21 13.63 -6.65 15.79
CA LYS A 21 12.21 -6.25 15.82
C LYS A 21 11.80 -5.56 14.51
N THR A 22 10.50 -5.58 14.22
CA THR A 22 9.91 -4.79 13.12
C THR A 22 9.88 -3.30 13.47
N MET A 23 9.86 -2.45 12.44
CA MET A 23 9.55 -1.03 12.58
C MET A 23 8.18 -0.84 13.27
N SER A 24 8.09 0.16 14.14
CA SER A 24 6.81 0.55 14.74
C SER A 24 6.03 1.46 13.80
N GLU A 25 4.70 1.38 13.81
CA GLU A 25 3.85 2.29 13.01
C GLU A 25 4.14 3.77 13.32
N ASN A 26 4.40 4.08 14.60
CA ASN A 26 4.69 5.43 15.04
C ASN A 26 5.97 6.01 14.39
N THR A 27 6.92 5.16 13.99
CA THR A 27 8.13 5.59 13.27
C THR A 27 7.76 6.38 12.00
N LEU A 28 6.76 5.92 11.25
CA LEU A 28 6.35 6.55 10.00
C LEU A 28 5.57 7.84 10.25
N ASN A 29 4.69 7.87 11.25
CA ASN A 29 4.01 9.11 11.67
C ASN A 29 5.02 10.17 12.12
N GLN A 30 6.05 9.79 12.87
CA GLN A 30 7.10 10.72 13.28
C GLN A 30 7.96 11.18 12.10
N ALA A 31 8.17 10.34 11.08
CA ALA A 31 8.83 10.77 9.85
C ALA A 31 8.00 11.85 9.11
N ILE A 32 6.70 11.64 8.95
CA ILE A 32 5.78 12.61 8.33
C ILE A 32 5.78 13.95 9.09
N LYS A 33 5.74 13.90 10.42
CA LYS A 33 5.85 15.11 11.27
C LYS A 33 7.16 15.85 11.06
N ARG A 34 8.29 15.14 10.97
CA ARG A 34 9.60 15.75 10.69
C ARG A 34 9.71 16.37 9.29
N LEU A 35 8.92 15.88 8.34
CA LEU A 35 8.80 16.47 7.00
C LEU A 35 7.92 17.73 6.97
N GLY A 36 7.26 18.09 8.09
CA GLY A 36 6.40 19.27 8.20
C GLY A 36 4.91 19.01 7.96
N PHE A 37 4.51 17.79 7.60
CA PHE A 37 3.12 17.45 7.25
C PHE A 37 2.30 16.90 8.43
N GLY A 38 2.76 17.12 9.66
CA GLY A 38 2.20 16.48 10.85
C GLY A 38 0.73 16.81 11.16
N ASP A 39 0.28 17.98 10.74
CA ASP A 39 -1.10 18.47 10.93
C ASP A 39 -1.99 18.21 9.72
N GLU A 40 -1.40 17.80 8.59
CA GLU A 40 -2.09 17.56 7.32
C GLU A 40 -2.29 16.07 7.05
N MET A 41 -1.34 15.23 7.48
CA MET A 41 -1.27 13.85 7.07
C MET A 41 -0.71 12.94 8.18
N VAL A 42 -1.26 11.72 8.22
CA VAL A 42 -0.71 10.60 9.00
C VAL A 42 -0.42 9.44 8.07
N PHE A 43 0.38 8.48 8.52
CA PHE A 43 0.79 7.35 7.69
C PHE A 43 -0.41 6.56 7.15
N HIS A 44 -1.43 6.34 7.98
CA HIS A 44 -2.67 5.71 7.55
C HIS A 44 -3.41 6.51 6.46
N GLY A 45 -3.29 7.85 6.46
CA GLY A 45 -3.93 8.72 5.49
C GLY A 45 -3.52 8.40 4.05
N PHE A 46 -2.28 7.95 3.82
CA PHE A 46 -1.83 7.57 2.47
C PHE A 46 -2.67 6.46 1.86
N ARG A 47 -3.11 5.51 2.69
CA ARG A 47 -3.95 4.41 2.26
C ARG A 47 -5.34 4.89 1.88
N THR A 48 -5.92 5.81 2.66
CA THR A 48 -7.22 6.42 2.33
C THR A 48 -7.13 7.22 1.04
N THR A 49 -6.08 8.03 0.86
CA THR A 49 -5.83 8.77 -0.38
C THR A 49 -5.70 7.83 -1.58
N ALA A 50 -4.90 6.76 -1.46
CA ALA A 50 -4.75 5.77 -2.52
C ALA A 50 -6.09 5.10 -2.86
N SER A 51 -6.89 4.71 -1.86
CA SER A 51 -8.23 4.14 -2.07
C SER A 51 -9.11 5.08 -2.88
N THR A 52 -9.23 6.35 -2.46
CA THR A 52 -10.07 7.34 -3.14
C THR A 52 -9.65 7.51 -4.60
N LEU A 53 -8.35 7.70 -4.86
CA LEU A 53 -7.84 7.92 -6.22
C LEU A 53 -7.98 6.70 -7.12
N LEU A 54 -7.79 5.49 -6.59
CA LEU A 54 -8.03 4.26 -7.36
C LEU A 54 -9.51 4.12 -7.74
N TYR A 55 -10.44 4.49 -6.86
CA TYR A 55 -11.86 4.51 -7.21
C TYR A 55 -12.20 5.59 -8.25
N GLU A 56 -11.61 6.77 -8.13
CA GLU A 56 -11.83 7.89 -9.06
C GLU A 56 -11.30 7.58 -10.46
N PHE A 57 -10.12 6.97 -10.57
CA PHE A 57 -9.47 6.64 -11.83
C PHE A 57 -9.80 5.25 -12.36
N LYS A 58 -10.90 4.65 -11.88
CA LYS A 58 -11.34 3.31 -12.29
C LYS A 58 -11.44 3.13 -13.80
N ASN A 59 -11.92 4.15 -14.50
CA ASN A 59 -12.04 4.14 -15.96
C ASN A 59 -10.69 4.16 -16.70
N LEU A 60 -9.62 4.64 -16.05
CA LEU A 60 -8.28 4.74 -16.65
C LEU A 60 -7.49 3.43 -16.49
N HIS A 61 -7.56 2.79 -15.31
CA HIS A 61 -6.83 1.55 -15.05
C HIS A 61 -7.63 0.27 -15.37
N GLY A 62 -8.95 0.39 -15.53
CA GLY A 62 -9.82 -0.69 -16.02
C GLY A 62 -10.01 -1.88 -15.06
N GLN A 63 -9.67 -1.72 -13.77
CA GLN A 63 -9.83 -2.79 -12.77
C GLN A 63 -11.11 -2.56 -11.96
N ASP A 64 -11.79 -3.64 -11.58
CA ASP A 64 -13.00 -3.53 -10.78
C ASP A 64 -12.71 -3.24 -9.30
N SER A 65 -13.78 -2.93 -8.56
CA SER A 65 -13.69 -2.55 -7.16
C SER A 65 -13.14 -3.68 -6.28
N GLU A 66 -13.38 -4.95 -6.62
CA GLU A 66 -12.88 -6.09 -5.84
C GLU A 66 -11.35 -6.15 -5.90
N VAL A 67 -10.74 -5.83 -7.04
CA VAL A 67 -9.28 -5.75 -7.16
C VAL A 67 -8.70 -4.64 -6.28
N ILE A 68 -9.36 -3.47 -6.22
CA ILE A 68 -8.95 -2.34 -5.36
C ILE A 68 -9.01 -2.77 -3.89
N GLU A 69 -10.13 -3.33 -3.45
CA GLU A 69 -10.31 -3.81 -2.08
C GLU A 69 -9.31 -4.91 -1.70
N LEU A 70 -9.02 -5.85 -2.60
CA LEU A 70 -8.01 -6.89 -2.40
C LEU A 70 -6.59 -6.33 -2.29
N CYS A 71 -6.26 -5.26 -3.01
CA CYS A 71 -4.96 -4.56 -2.86
C CYS A 71 -4.85 -3.85 -1.52
N LEU A 72 -5.99 -3.42 -0.98
CA LEU A 72 -6.09 -2.87 0.36
C LEU A 72 -6.12 -3.98 1.42
N ASP A 73 -6.16 -5.29 1.15
CA ASP A 73 -6.38 -6.30 2.22
C ASP A 73 -7.72 -6.09 2.95
N HIS A 74 -8.69 -5.48 2.27
CA HIS A 74 -10.08 -5.51 2.72
C HIS A 74 -10.66 -6.88 2.35
N ARG A 75 -11.08 -7.62 3.38
CA ARG A 75 -11.71 -8.93 3.19
C ARG A 75 -13.16 -8.77 2.75
N GLU A 76 -13.63 -9.70 1.94
CA GLU A 76 -15.04 -9.81 1.55
C GLU A 76 -15.91 -9.90 2.80
N ARG A 77 -16.82 -8.95 2.98
CA ARG A 77 -17.70 -8.87 4.16
C ARG A 77 -18.87 -9.84 4.05
N ASN A 78 -19.21 -10.27 2.83
CA ASN A 78 -20.23 -11.28 2.62
C ASN A 78 -19.66 -12.69 2.81
N ASN A 79 -19.92 -13.30 3.96
CA ASN A 79 -19.45 -14.64 4.32
C ASN A 79 -19.85 -15.73 3.30
N VAL A 80 -20.98 -15.59 2.60
CA VAL A 80 -21.40 -16.54 1.56
C VAL A 80 -20.49 -16.40 0.35
N LYS A 81 -20.28 -15.17 -0.15
CA LYS A 81 -19.40 -14.91 -1.29
C LYS A 81 -17.94 -15.27 -0.99
N ALA A 82 -17.47 -14.99 0.22
CA ALA A 82 -16.13 -15.34 0.69
C ALA A 82 -15.89 -16.86 0.77
N ALA A 83 -16.93 -17.66 1.06
CA ALA A 83 -16.82 -19.12 1.11
C ALA A 83 -16.49 -19.73 -0.26
N TYR A 84 -17.01 -19.14 -1.34
CA TYR A 84 -16.85 -19.62 -2.71
C TYR A 84 -15.73 -18.90 -3.48
N ASN A 85 -15.53 -17.60 -3.29
CA ASN A 85 -14.49 -16.84 -3.97
C ASN A 85 -13.21 -16.75 -3.13
N ARG A 86 -12.30 -17.71 -3.34
CA ARG A 86 -10.94 -17.71 -2.76
C ARG A 86 -9.89 -17.14 -3.71
N SER A 87 -10.31 -16.55 -4.83
CA SER A 87 -9.37 -16.02 -5.82
C SER A 87 -8.62 -14.82 -5.23
N LEU A 88 -7.29 -14.88 -5.28
CA LEU A 88 -6.42 -13.78 -4.84
C LEU A 88 -6.23 -12.71 -5.92
N ARG A 89 -6.72 -12.97 -7.16
CA ARG A 89 -6.63 -12.08 -8.33
C ARG A 89 -5.26 -11.43 -8.53
N LEU A 90 -4.19 -12.21 -8.32
CA LEU A 90 -2.82 -11.67 -8.25
C LEU A 90 -2.37 -10.96 -9.53
N ASN A 91 -2.81 -11.42 -10.70
CA ASN A 91 -2.50 -10.77 -11.98
C ASN A 91 -3.16 -9.38 -12.08
N ASP A 92 -4.44 -9.29 -11.77
CA ASP A 92 -5.18 -8.02 -11.77
C ASP A 92 -4.61 -7.04 -10.76
N ARG A 93 -4.27 -7.52 -9.56
CA ARG A 93 -3.61 -6.72 -8.52
C ARG A 93 -2.24 -6.22 -8.98
N LYS A 94 -1.45 -7.05 -9.67
CA LYS A 94 -0.16 -6.64 -10.23
C LYS A 94 -0.34 -5.52 -11.25
N LEU A 95 -1.32 -5.64 -12.15
CA LEU A 95 -1.63 -4.61 -13.15
C LEU A 95 -2.06 -3.30 -12.46
N LEU A 96 -2.94 -3.37 -11.47
CA LEU A 96 -3.38 -2.20 -10.71
C LEU A 96 -2.22 -1.52 -9.98
N MET A 97 -1.38 -2.30 -9.30
CA MET A 97 -0.23 -1.76 -8.56
C MET A 97 0.82 -1.16 -9.48
N GLN A 98 1.01 -1.70 -10.69
CA GLN A 98 1.88 -1.08 -11.69
C GLN A 98 1.32 0.25 -12.16
N TRP A 99 0.03 0.31 -12.52
CA TRP A 99 -0.62 1.56 -12.92
C TRP A 99 -0.53 2.63 -11.81
N TRP A 100 -0.74 2.23 -10.55
CA TRP A 100 -0.58 3.12 -9.40
C TRP A 100 0.84 3.64 -9.25
N SER A 101 1.85 2.79 -9.45
CA SER A 101 3.26 3.20 -9.44
C SER A 101 3.53 4.25 -10.52
N ASP A 102 3.08 3.99 -11.75
CA ASP A 102 3.28 4.89 -12.88
C ASP A 102 2.58 6.24 -12.64
N TYR A 103 1.39 6.23 -12.05
CA TYR A 103 0.68 7.46 -11.64
C TYR A 103 1.50 8.28 -10.63
N VAL A 104 2.00 7.64 -9.56
CA VAL A 104 2.80 8.33 -8.53
C VAL A 104 4.12 8.86 -9.09
N ASP A 105 4.78 8.13 -9.99
CA ASP A 105 6.03 8.59 -10.59
C ASP A 105 5.80 9.78 -11.53
N ASN A 106 4.68 9.83 -12.26
CA ASN A 106 4.29 11.00 -13.04
C ASN A 106 4.03 12.24 -12.17
N LEU A 107 3.50 12.08 -10.95
CA LEU A 107 3.30 13.21 -10.01
C LEU A 107 4.62 13.82 -9.51
N LYS A 108 5.69 13.03 -9.43
CA LYS A 108 7.01 13.51 -8.98
C LYS A 108 7.71 14.41 -10.00
N GLY A 109 7.18 14.53 -11.22
CA GLY A 109 7.76 15.37 -12.28
C GLY A 109 9.08 14.85 -12.86
N ILE A 110 9.42 13.58 -12.65
CA ILE A 110 10.58 12.95 -13.29
C ILE A 110 10.10 12.33 -14.61
N ILE A 111 10.32 13.08 -15.70
CA ILE A 111 10.28 12.60 -17.10
C ILE A 111 11.72 12.42 -17.55
#